data_AF-A0A8T3ZJ53-F1
#
_entry.id   AF-A0A8T3ZJ53-F1
#
_cell.length_a   1.000
_cell.length_b   1.000
_cell.length_c   1.000
_cell.angle_alpha   90.00
_cell.angle_beta   90.00
_cell.angle_gamma   90.00
#
_symmetry.space_group_name_H-M   'P 1'
#
loop_
_entity.id
_entity.type
_entity.pdbx_description
1 polymer ?
#
loop_
_entity_poly.entity_id
_entity_poly.type
_entity_poly.pdbx_seq_one_letter_code
_entity_poly.pdbx_strand_id
1 'polypeptide(L)'
;THFDYKYNILRRGILNDTKADLLLFGSAERAILTLLERMQRIVDGSDDKKLLEMAKENNKQNRKESTNEPSPNFLFEKIKPKLHLASIEGVAFRVKKTEIAKDMRIMPSYEECVADKSKFNLLTRIHYLLPDESFVEQCGVGFIQHNRPEHTLTEKEMDFLYSQPFTRKLHPNSLQFEMQQEMVEKLNTSIVIGRGCWGSCSFCIIPLVQGKEVAKRSKESIVKEIETLYANGEKKINDLTLPTLNMYGSKCGLYKHAKVMFSPIINEEITVYDKKEYCNQQCAGCKYRVLSDDLYPLLEEIEKVQQKYKEKRDENGKGGEEKELELRSAIRHDIILDQKKLFRKIMQFTTRLKIAPEHISDEVLKQMNKATRKAFDDFLEEYKKVNKEQGTNKNLVPYIIAGHPGSTEEDMEKMRRYCEDHNIYVNLTQVFTPTPGTLSTAMYYTGENPMTREKIHVPRTFREKKNQKNIIMGMQSPDEIADENG
;
A
#
# COMPACT_ATOMS: atom_id res chain seq x y z
N THR A 1 -18.62 2.11 -7.53
CA THR A 1 -18.46 1.47 -8.85
C THR A 1 -17.00 1.25 -9.12
N HIS A 2 -16.64 0.11 -9.70
CA HIS A 2 -15.24 -0.20 -9.98
C HIS A 2 -15.09 -0.91 -11.33
N PHE A 3 -13.90 -0.81 -11.93
CA PHE A 3 -13.59 -1.51 -13.17
C PHE A 3 -13.02 -2.89 -12.87
N ASP A 4 -13.57 -3.91 -13.54
CA ASP A 4 -13.10 -5.28 -13.48
C ASP A 4 -12.27 -5.58 -14.73
N TYR A 5 -10.97 -5.73 -14.53
CA TYR A 5 -10.04 -6.01 -15.61
C TYR A 5 -10.27 -7.37 -16.28
N LYS A 6 -10.70 -8.39 -15.52
CA LYS A 6 -10.86 -9.75 -16.03
C LYS A 6 -12.00 -9.84 -17.03
N TYR A 7 -13.12 -9.17 -16.75
CA TYR A 7 -14.29 -9.15 -17.63
C TYR A 7 -14.36 -7.90 -18.51
N ASN A 8 -13.48 -6.93 -18.31
CA ASN A 8 -13.42 -5.66 -19.05
C ASN A 8 -14.74 -4.88 -19.00
N ILE A 9 -15.38 -4.83 -17.82
CA ILE A 9 -16.65 -4.15 -17.58
C ILE A 9 -16.58 -3.32 -16.29
N LEU A 10 -17.52 -2.38 -16.13
CA LEU A 10 -17.80 -1.80 -14.83
C LEU A 10 -18.70 -2.72 -14.02
N ARG A 11 -18.33 -2.91 -12.75
CA ARG A 11 -19.10 -3.60 -11.73
C ARG A 11 -19.64 -2.62 -10.70
N ARG A 12 -20.67 -3.04 -9.98
CA ARG A 12 -21.25 -2.27 -8.88
C ARG A 12 -20.21 -2.08 -7.78
N GLY A 13 -20.49 -1.25 -6.77
CA GLY A 13 -19.59 -1.10 -5.62
C GLY A 13 -19.21 -2.47 -5.03
N ILE A 14 -17.96 -2.64 -4.57
CA ILE A 14 -17.42 -3.92 -4.07
C ILE A 14 -18.36 -4.56 -3.04
N LEU A 15 -18.95 -3.76 -2.16
CA LEU A 15 -19.93 -4.24 -1.17
C LEU A 15 -21.14 -4.94 -1.80
N ASN A 16 -21.66 -4.44 -2.92
CA ASN A 16 -22.77 -5.08 -3.64
C ASN A 16 -22.33 -6.37 -4.34
N ASP A 17 -21.12 -6.37 -4.89
CA ASP A 17 -20.58 -7.51 -5.61
C ASP A 17 -20.23 -8.69 -4.69
N THR A 18 -19.71 -8.41 -3.49
CA THR A 18 -19.36 -9.45 -2.50
C THR A 18 -20.55 -9.97 -1.72
N LYS A 19 -21.69 -9.27 -1.77
CA LYS A 19 -22.87 -9.50 -0.91
C LYS A 19 -22.59 -9.39 0.60
N ALA A 20 -21.45 -8.81 1.00
CA ALA A 20 -21.16 -8.54 2.40
C ALA A 20 -22.13 -7.48 2.97
N ASP A 21 -22.30 -7.48 4.29
CA ASP A 21 -23.15 -6.50 4.99
C ASP A 21 -22.43 -5.16 5.21
N LEU A 22 -21.14 -5.24 5.52
CA LEU A 22 -20.22 -4.13 5.71
C LEU A 22 -18.94 -4.35 4.91
N LEU A 23 -18.30 -3.26 4.51
CA LEU A 23 -16.93 -3.25 4.03
C LEU A 23 -16.12 -2.33 4.95
N LEU A 24 -15.09 -2.89 5.57
CA LEU A 24 -14.09 -2.13 6.31
C LEU A 24 -12.89 -1.91 5.39
N PHE A 25 -12.42 -0.67 5.27
CA PHE A 25 -11.42 -0.30 4.28
C PHE A 25 -10.43 0.74 4.81
N GLY A 26 -9.28 0.83 4.15
CA GLY A 26 -8.11 1.52 4.69
C GLY A 26 -7.44 0.68 5.79
N SER A 27 -6.66 1.34 6.64
CA SER A 27 -6.10 0.77 7.87
C SER A 27 -7.21 0.70 8.93
N ALA A 28 -8.10 -0.30 8.80
CA ALA A 28 -9.38 -0.36 9.51
C ALA A 28 -9.29 -0.91 10.95
N GLU A 29 -8.12 -0.86 11.59
CA GLU A 29 -7.90 -1.39 12.93
C GLU A 29 -8.85 -0.77 13.96
N ARG A 30 -9.02 0.56 13.95
CA ARG A 30 -9.92 1.22 14.93
C ARG A 30 -11.37 0.91 14.64
N ALA A 31 -11.77 0.81 13.37
CA ALA A 31 -13.12 0.49 12.93
C ALA A 31 -13.51 -0.92 13.35
N ILE A 32 -12.63 -1.90 13.16
CA ILE A 32 -12.84 -3.28 13.60
C ILE A 32 -13.07 -3.31 15.11
N LEU A 33 -12.17 -2.70 15.89
CA LEU A 33 -12.28 -2.72 17.35
C LEU A 33 -13.52 -1.96 17.85
N THR A 34 -13.81 -0.79 17.29
CA THR A 34 -15.02 0.00 17.61
C THR A 34 -16.29 -0.78 17.30
N LEU A 35 -16.33 -1.49 16.17
CA LEU A 35 -17.46 -2.31 15.78
C LEU A 35 -17.65 -3.47 16.77
N LEU A 36 -16.58 -4.20 17.08
CA LEU A 36 -16.62 -5.30 18.04
C LEU A 36 -17.05 -4.85 19.43
N GLU A 37 -16.54 -3.72 19.91
CA GLU A 37 -16.92 -3.16 21.20
C GLU A 37 -18.40 -2.77 21.24
N ARG A 38 -18.90 -2.09 20.20
CA ARG A 38 -20.33 -1.74 20.11
C ARG A 38 -21.22 -2.98 20.03
N MET A 39 -20.81 -3.98 19.25
CA MET A 39 -21.51 -5.27 19.19
C MET A 39 -21.56 -5.94 20.58
N GLN A 40 -20.44 -5.97 21.30
CA GLN A 40 -20.36 -6.55 22.64
C GLN A 40 -21.27 -5.80 23.63
N ARG A 41 -21.24 -4.46 23.65
CA ARG A 41 -22.11 -3.64 24.51
C ARG A 41 -23.60 -3.86 24.23
N ILE A 42 -23.99 -3.98 22.96
CA ILE A 42 -25.37 -4.27 22.58
C ILE A 42 -25.77 -5.62 23.13
N VAL A 43 -24.94 -6.65 22.94
CA VAL A 43 -25.19 -8.01 23.43
C VAL A 43 -25.26 -8.07 24.95
N ASP A 44 -24.41 -7.35 25.66
CA ASP A 44 -24.36 -7.34 27.13
C ASP A 44 -25.53 -6.58 27.76
N GLY A 45 -26.06 -5.56 27.07
CA GLY A 45 -27.17 -4.71 27.52
C GLY A 45 -28.54 -5.06 26.92
N SER A 46 -28.68 -6.18 26.22
CA SER A 46 -29.95 -6.66 25.65
C SER A 46 -30.32 -8.05 26.17
N ASP A 47 -31.61 -8.38 26.22
CA ASP A 47 -32.11 -9.75 26.43
C ASP A 47 -31.63 -10.74 25.33
N ASP A 48 -30.87 -10.27 24.34
CA ASP A 48 -30.23 -11.06 23.28
C ASP A 48 -29.02 -11.88 23.78
N LYS A 49 -28.68 -11.83 25.08
CA LYS A 49 -27.76 -12.79 25.71
C LYS A 49 -28.21 -14.23 25.45
N LYS A 50 -29.52 -14.48 25.45
CA LYS A 50 -30.14 -15.74 24.98
C LYS A 50 -29.86 -16.04 23.51
N LEU A 51 -29.87 -15.06 22.62
CA LEU A 51 -29.56 -15.26 21.19
C LEU A 51 -28.07 -15.61 20.95
N LEU A 52 -27.17 -15.05 21.75
CA LEU A 52 -25.74 -15.37 21.67
C LEU A 52 -25.40 -16.72 22.32
N GLU A 53 -26.07 -17.08 23.42
CA GLU A 53 -26.01 -18.41 24.04
C GLU A 53 -26.58 -19.47 23.08
N MET A 54 -27.73 -19.21 22.45
CA MET A 54 -28.30 -20.08 21.40
C MET A 54 -27.36 -20.22 20.20
N ALA A 55 -26.71 -19.15 19.73
CA ALA A 55 -25.73 -19.23 18.62
C ALA A 55 -24.46 -20.01 19.01
N LYS A 56 -24.03 -19.94 20.28
CA LYS A 56 -22.87 -20.68 20.81
C LYS A 56 -23.19 -22.16 21.06
N GLU A 57 -24.39 -22.48 21.51
CA GLU A 57 -24.87 -23.86 21.66
C GLU A 57 -25.10 -24.53 20.30
N ASN A 58 -25.63 -23.80 19.30
CA ASN A 58 -25.90 -24.33 17.97
C ASN A 58 -24.64 -24.53 17.10
N ASN A 59 -23.55 -23.79 17.33
CA ASN A 59 -22.26 -24.07 16.68
C ASN A 59 -21.60 -25.36 17.19
N LYS A 60 -21.96 -25.86 18.38
CA LYS A 60 -21.58 -27.21 18.84
C LYS A 60 -22.49 -28.31 18.27
N GLN A 61 -23.74 -27.99 17.90
CA GLN A 61 -24.73 -28.96 17.45
C GLN A 61 -24.91 -29.07 15.92
N ASN A 62 -24.40 -28.14 15.12
CA ASN A 62 -24.49 -28.18 13.65
C ASN A 62 -23.51 -29.17 12.96
N ARG A 63 -23.54 -30.42 13.43
CA ARG A 63 -23.37 -31.64 12.62
C ARG A 63 -24.66 -32.47 12.69
N LYS A 64 -25.78 -31.93 12.21
CA LYS A 64 -26.88 -32.62 11.51
C LYS A 64 -28.20 -31.87 11.66
N GLU A 65 -28.84 -31.70 10.50
CA GLU A 65 -30.26 -31.54 10.25
C GLU A 65 -30.95 -30.20 10.52
N SER A 66 -31.76 -29.85 9.52
CA SER A 66 -32.50 -28.62 9.35
C SER A 66 -33.61 -28.45 10.38
N THR A 67 -33.62 -27.31 11.07
CA THR A 67 -34.84 -26.68 11.58
C THR A 67 -34.74 -25.16 11.42
N ASN A 68 -35.89 -24.49 11.36
CA ASN A 68 -36.06 -23.06 11.08
C ASN A 68 -35.36 -22.14 12.11
N GLU A 69 -34.04 -21.99 12.01
CA GLU A 69 -33.26 -21.05 12.81
C GLU A 69 -33.04 -19.72 12.06
N PRO A 70 -33.05 -18.57 12.75
CA PRO A 70 -32.64 -17.33 12.12
C PRO A 70 -31.16 -17.39 11.75
N SER A 71 -30.86 -17.30 10.46
CA SER A 71 -29.47 -17.28 9.97
C SER A 71 -28.63 -16.20 10.67
N PRO A 72 -27.30 -16.35 10.76
CA PRO A 72 -26.41 -15.30 11.28
C PRO A 72 -26.68 -13.90 10.69
N ASN A 73 -27.14 -13.81 9.44
CA ASN A 73 -27.55 -12.56 8.79
C ASN A 73 -28.75 -11.89 9.47
N PHE A 74 -29.69 -12.67 10.02
CA PHE A 74 -30.86 -12.15 10.74
C PHE A 74 -30.46 -11.46 12.06
N LEU A 75 -29.41 -11.93 12.72
CA LEU A 75 -28.91 -11.31 13.94
C LEU A 75 -28.21 -9.98 13.62
N PHE A 76 -27.39 -9.93 12.57
CA PHE A 76 -26.69 -8.71 12.17
C PHE A 76 -27.67 -7.59 11.80
N GLU A 77 -28.71 -7.86 11.01
CA GLU A 77 -29.70 -6.85 10.62
C GLU A 77 -30.49 -6.28 11.81
N LYS A 78 -30.66 -7.03 12.91
CA LYS A 78 -31.28 -6.53 14.14
C LYS A 78 -30.39 -5.58 14.94
N ILE A 79 -29.09 -5.87 15.02
CA ILE A 79 -28.13 -5.06 15.80
C ILE A 79 -27.60 -3.87 15.00
N LYS A 80 -27.54 -3.99 13.67
CA LYS A 80 -26.98 -2.99 12.75
C LYS A 80 -27.49 -1.56 12.96
N PRO A 81 -28.81 -1.30 13.16
CA PRO A 81 -29.30 0.06 13.45
C PRO A 81 -28.73 0.66 14.74
N LYS A 82 -28.35 -0.18 15.72
CA LYS A 82 -27.79 0.24 17.02
C LYS A 82 -26.27 0.44 16.98
N LEU A 83 -25.60 0.05 15.89
CA LEU A 83 -24.14 0.17 15.76
C LEU A 83 -23.67 1.58 15.39
N HIS A 84 -24.58 2.49 15.04
CA HIS A 84 -24.26 3.86 14.60
C HIS A 84 -23.14 3.89 13.55
N LEU A 85 -23.27 3.09 12.50
CA LEU A 85 -22.22 2.86 11.50
C LEU A 85 -21.72 4.14 10.83
N ALA A 86 -22.59 5.15 10.66
CA ALA A 86 -22.21 6.45 10.08
C ALA A 86 -21.14 7.21 10.90
N SER A 87 -20.91 6.86 12.17
CA SER A 87 -19.90 7.49 13.03
C SER A 87 -18.56 6.75 13.08
N ILE A 88 -18.42 5.63 12.37
CA ILE A 88 -17.18 4.83 12.36
C ILE A 88 -16.44 5.12 11.05
N GLU A 89 -15.26 5.74 11.15
CA GLU A 89 -14.39 5.96 9.99
C GLU A 89 -13.97 4.62 9.36
N GLY A 90 -13.68 4.59 8.06
CA GLY A 90 -13.24 3.37 7.36
C GLY A 90 -14.32 2.31 7.14
N VAL A 91 -15.61 2.65 7.27
CA VAL A 91 -16.73 1.72 7.06
C VAL A 91 -17.60 2.16 5.89
N ALA A 92 -17.94 1.20 5.03
CA ALA A 92 -18.95 1.36 3.99
C ALA A 92 -20.11 0.38 4.19
N PHE A 93 -21.34 0.86 4.03
CA PHE A 93 -22.56 0.10 4.31
C PHE A 93 -23.74 0.58 3.44
N ARG A 94 -24.75 -0.29 3.28
CA ARG A 94 -25.97 0.05 2.54
C ARG A 94 -26.89 0.93 3.39
N VAL A 95 -27.46 1.98 2.77
CA VAL A 95 -28.37 2.94 3.41
C VAL A 95 -29.60 3.19 2.55
N LYS A 96 -30.72 3.53 3.20
CA LYS A 96 -31.93 3.99 2.49
C LYS A 96 -31.80 5.48 2.16
N LYS A 97 -32.51 5.92 1.11
CA LYS A 97 -32.53 7.34 0.70
C LYS A 97 -32.92 8.29 1.84
N THR A 98 -33.84 7.86 2.71
CA THR A 98 -34.33 8.63 3.87
C THR A 98 -33.33 8.76 5.01
N GLU A 99 -32.28 7.93 5.02
CA GLU A 99 -31.24 7.89 6.07
C GLU A 99 -30.00 8.71 5.66
N ILE A 100 -29.92 9.13 4.40
CA ILE A 100 -28.80 9.91 3.88
C ILE A 100 -28.90 11.35 4.41
N ALA A 101 -27.81 11.84 5.00
CA ALA A 101 -27.71 13.23 5.46
C ALA A 101 -27.86 14.21 4.28
N LYS A 102 -28.55 15.34 4.50
CA LYS A 102 -28.90 16.30 3.43
C LYS A 102 -27.69 16.91 2.74
N ASP A 103 -26.58 17.06 3.45
CA ASP A 103 -25.31 17.62 3.02
C ASP A 103 -24.33 16.56 2.50
N MET A 104 -24.71 15.28 2.52
CA MET A 104 -23.87 14.18 2.05
C MET A 104 -23.64 14.29 0.54
N ARG A 105 -22.38 14.16 0.12
CA ARG A 105 -22.01 14.19 -1.29
C ARG A 105 -22.51 12.93 -2.00
N ILE A 106 -23.35 13.11 -3.02
CA ILE A 106 -23.81 12.03 -3.89
C ILE A 106 -22.87 11.92 -5.09
N MET A 107 -22.28 10.75 -5.27
CA MET A 107 -21.41 10.38 -6.38
C MET A 107 -22.24 9.96 -7.60
N PRO A 108 -21.67 10.03 -8.82
CA PRO A 108 -22.30 9.42 -10.00
C PRO A 108 -22.69 7.97 -9.71
N SER A 109 -23.91 7.60 -10.09
CA SER A 109 -24.42 6.24 -9.88
C SER A 109 -23.69 5.21 -10.74
N TYR A 110 -23.81 3.94 -10.37
CA TYR A 110 -23.35 2.83 -11.22
C TYR A 110 -23.96 2.91 -12.62
N GLU A 111 -25.27 3.14 -12.70
CA GLU A 111 -26.02 3.24 -13.95
C GLU A 111 -25.53 4.41 -14.82
N GLU A 112 -25.27 5.58 -14.22
CA GLU A 112 -24.68 6.72 -14.94
C GLU A 112 -23.25 6.40 -15.43
N CYS A 113 -22.43 5.71 -14.63
CA CYS A 113 -21.07 5.34 -15.02
C CYS A 113 -21.04 4.31 -16.17
N VAL A 114 -22.01 3.40 -16.22
CA VAL A 114 -22.18 2.45 -17.32
C VAL A 114 -22.66 3.16 -18.59
N ALA A 115 -23.60 4.09 -18.47
CA ALA A 115 -24.14 4.84 -19.60
C ALA A 115 -23.13 5.85 -20.17
N ASP A 116 -22.30 6.47 -19.32
CA ASP A 116 -21.35 7.51 -19.70
C ASP A 116 -20.01 7.35 -18.98
N LYS A 117 -18.95 7.04 -19.75
CA LYS A 117 -17.58 6.92 -19.25
C LYS A 117 -17.07 8.20 -18.58
N SER A 118 -17.58 9.38 -18.98
CA SER A 118 -17.21 10.66 -18.36
C SER A 118 -17.63 10.72 -16.88
N LYS A 119 -18.72 10.02 -16.51
CA LYS A 119 -19.22 9.90 -15.14
C LYS A 119 -18.31 9.02 -14.29
N PHE A 120 -17.75 7.94 -14.87
CA PHE A 120 -16.74 7.14 -14.19
C PHE A 120 -15.44 7.92 -13.95
N ASN A 121 -15.01 8.75 -14.92
CA ASN A 121 -13.90 9.68 -14.73
C ASN A 121 -14.20 10.69 -13.62
N LEU A 122 -15.41 11.26 -13.59
CA LEU A 122 -15.83 12.20 -12.54
C LEU A 122 -15.83 11.53 -11.16
N LEU A 123 -16.39 10.32 -11.05
CA LEU A 123 -16.39 9.53 -9.82
C LEU A 123 -14.97 9.32 -9.28
N THR A 124 -14.04 8.88 -10.15
CA THR A 124 -12.64 8.63 -9.79
C THR A 124 -11.94 9.92 -9.38
N ARG A 125 -12.16 11.00 -10.13
CA ARG A 125 -11.58 12.32 -9.84
C ARG A 125 -12.01 12.84 -8.47
N ILE A 126 -13.31 12.76 -8.14
CA ILE A 126 -13.82 13.20 -6.84
C ILE A 126 -13.14 12.40 -5.71
N HIS A 127 -13.10 11.07 -5.82
CA HIS A 127 -12.48 10.20 -4.82
C HIS A 127 -10.99 10.53 -4.59
N TYR A 128 -10.24 10.86 -5.66
CA TYR A 128 -8.83 11.21 -5.54
C TYR A 128 -8.58 12.58 -4.92
N LEU A 129 -9.45 13.55 -5.25
CA LEU A 129 -9.36 14.94 -4.80
C LEU A 129 -9.85 15.14 -3.37
N LEU A 130 -10.82 14.33 -2.95
CA LEU A 130 -11.47 14.39 -1.64
C LEU A 130 -11.29 13.04 -0.92
N PRO A 131 -10.02 12.60 -0.66
CA PRO A 131 -9.76 11.27 -0.11
C PRO A 131 -10.25 11.10 1.32
N ASP A 132 -10.48 12.19 2.05
CA ASP A 132 -10.85 12.19 3.47
C ASP A 132 -12.34 12.53 3.68
N GLU A 133 -13.15 12.62 2.61
CA GLU A 133 -14.59 12.91 2.70
C GLU A 133 -15.42 11.63 2.70
N SER A 134 -16.55 11.68 3.43
CA SER A 134 -17.63 10.69 3.27
C SER A 134 -18.43 11.00 2.01
N PHE A 135 -18.93 9.96 1.34
CA PHE A 135 -19.76 10.10 0.16
C PHE A 135 -20.78 8.96 0.07
N VAL A 136 -21.81 9.16 -0.75
CA VAL A 136 -22.81 8.14 -1.05
C VAL A 136 -22.84 7.88 -2.55
N GLU A 137 -22.87 6.61 -2.94
CA GLU A 137 -23.06 6.19 -4.33
C GLU A 137 -24.38 5.44 -4.48
N GLN A 138 -25.19 5.82 -5.45
CA GLN A 138 -26.37 5.05 -5.84
C GLN A 138 -25.96 3.84 -6.68
N CYS A 139 -26.51 2.67 -6.35
CA CYS A 139 -26.32 1.44 -7.10
C CYS A 139 -27.67 0.71 -7.21
N GLY A 140 -28.30 0.78 -8.37
CA GLY A 140 -29.66 0.27 -8.57
C GLY A 140 -30.68 1.02 -7.71
N VAL A 141 -31.50 0.27 -6.97
CA VAL A 141 -32.56 0.83 -6.10
C VAL A 141 -32.06 1.31 -4.73
N GLY A 142 -30.79 1.07 -4.40
CA GLY A 142 -30.21 1.36 -3.09
C GLY A 142 -29.00 2.29 -3.16
N PHE A 143 -28.49 2.65 -1.97
CA PHE A 143 -27.34 3.53 -1.81
C PHE A 143 -26.28 2.85 -0.95
N ILE A 144 -25.01 3.09 -1.24
CA ILE A 144 -23.89 2.73 -0.39
C ILE A 144 -23.30 4.02 0.15
N GLN A 145 -23.30 4.15 1.48
CA GLN A 145 -22.52 5.18 2.16
C GLN A 145 -21.10 4.67 2.38
N HIS A 146 -20.14 5.48 1.97
CA HIS A 146 -18.73 5.34 2.30
C HIS A 146 -18.41 6.43 3.33
N ASN A 147 -18.09 6.03 4.55
CA ASN A 147 -17.56 6.99 5.51
C ASN A 147 -16.14 7.38 5.10
N ARG A 148 -15.64 8.53 5.54
CA ARG A 148 -14.22 8.89 5.36
C ARG A 148 -13.30 7.72 5.79
N PRO A 149 -12.15 7.50 5.13
CA PRO A 149 -11.13 6.59 5.63
C PRO A 149 -10.70 6.96 7.06
N GLU A 150 -10.21 5.97 7.80
CA GLU A 150 -9.58 6.23 9.09
C GLU A 150 -8.39 7.17 8.95
N HIS A 151 -8.21 8.01 9.97
CA HIS A 151 -6.96 8.72 10.16
C HIS A 151 -5.79 7.74 10.24
N THR A 152 -4.63 8.18 9.80
CA THR A 152 -3.37 7.44 9.92
C THR A 152 -3.14 6.99 11.37
N LEU A 153 -2.67 5.75 11.56
CA LEU A 153 -2.32 5.25 12.88
C LEU A 153 -1.16 6.08 13.46
N THR A 154 -1.28 6.41 14.75
CA THR A 154 -0.20 7.10 15.49
C THR A 154 0.98 6.16 15.75
N GLU A 155 2.13 6.72 16.07
CA GLU A 155 3.33 5.94 16.40
C GLU A 155 3.08 4.97 17.57
N LYS A 156 2.36 5.41 18.62
CA LYS A 156 1.95 4.56 19.74
C LYS A 156 1.08 3.38 19.31
N GLU A 157 0.11 3.61 18.42
CA GLU A 157 -0.77 2.54 17.94
C GLU A 157 -0.03 1.55 17.05
N MET A 158 0.85 2.06 16.19
CA MET A 158 1.73 1.21 15.37
C MET A 158 2.64 0.35 16.26
N ASP A 159 3.23 0.93 17.30
CA ASP A 159 4.07 0.19 18.25
C ASP A 159 3.28 -0.86 19.00
N PHE A 160 2.09 -0.53 19.51
CA PHE A 160 1.22 -1.49 20.18
C PHE A 160 0.84 -2.64 19.25
N LEU A 161 0.43 -2.33 18.02
CA LEU A 161 0.02 -3.32 17.03
C LEU A 161 1.16 -4.29 16.74
N TYR A 162 2.37 -3.79 16.49
CA TYR A 162 3.53 -4.63 16.19
C TYR A 162 4.20 -5.25 17.43
N SER A 163 3.80 -4.87 18.64
CA SER A 163 4.21 -5.57 19.88
C SER A 163 3.41 -6.84 20.17
N GLN A 164 2.29 -7.05 19.45
CA GLN A 164 1.48 -8.25 19.62
C GLN A 164 2.25 -9.51 19.22
N PRO A 165 1.98 -10.67 19.84
CA PRO A 165 2.73 -11.91 19.63
C PRO A 165 2.36 -12.61 18.31
N PHE A 166 2.61 -11.95 17.18
CA PHE A 166 2.39 -12.55 15.86
C PHE A 166 3.28 -13.79 15.71
N THR A 167 2.67 -14.88 15.23
CA THR A 167 3.37 -16.17 15.10
C THR A 167 4.47 -16.15 14.04
N ARG A 168 4.44 -15.19 13.10
CA ARG A 168 5.31 -15.11 11.91
C ARG A 168 5.28 -16.39 11.07
N LYS A 169 4.23 -17.20 11.21
CA LYS A 169 4.00 -18.46 10.51
C LYS A 169 2.79 -18.33 9.61
N LEU A 170 2.83 -19.07 8.50
CA LEU A 170 1.68 -19.20 7.63
C LEU A 170 0.53 -19.92 8.37
N HIS A 171 -0.71 -19.56 8.06
CA HIS A 171 -1.85 -20.29 8.59
C HIS A 171 -1.87 -21.73 8.04
N PRO A 172 -2.14 -22.78 8.85
CA PRO A 172 -2.05 -24.17 8.41
C PRO A 172 -2.92 -24.54 7.20
N ASN A 173 -4.05 -23.83 7.03
CA ASN A 173 -5.00 -24.06 5.92
C ASN A 173 -4.74 -23.19 4.68
N SER A 174 -3.57 -22.56 4.57
CA SER A 174 -3.22 -21.80 3.37
C SER A 174 -3.15 -22.71 2.14
N LEU A 175 -3.66 -22.22 1.00
CA LEU A 175 -3.53 -22.90 -0.28
C LEU A 175 -2.04 -23.04 -0.64
N GLN A 176 -1.62 -24.20 -1.16
CA GLN A 176 -0.22 -24.46 -1.49
C GLN A 176 0.74 -24.25 -0.29
N PHE A 177 0.33 -24.75 0.87
CA PHE A 177 1.02 -24.53 2.16
C PHE A 177 2.54 -24.75 2.08
N GLU A 178 3.00 -25.87 1.52
CA GLU A 178 4.43 -26.21 1.43
C GLU A 178 5.24 -25.12 0.69
N MET A 179 4.82 -24.76 -0.53
CA MET A 179 5.47 -23.72 -1.32
C MET A 179 5.43 -22.35 -0.62
N GLN A 180 4.29 -22.00 -0.02
CA GLN A 180 4.15 -20.71 0.67
C GLN A 180 4.94 -20.66 1.97
N GLN A 181 5.06 -21.78 2.68
CA GLN A 181 5.81 -21.90 3.91
C GLN A 181 7.30 -21.64 3.67
N GLU A 182 7.88 -22.17 2.59
CA GLU A 182 9.25 -21.84 2.18
C GLU A 182 9.46 -20.35 1.90
N MET A 183 8.45 -19.67 1.35
CA MET A 183 8.51 -18.21 1.14
C MET A 183 8.43 -17.44 2.46
N VAL A 184 7.55 -17.85 3.37
CA VAL A 184 7.40 -17.23 4.69
C VAL A 184 8.68 -17.39 5.49
N GLU A 185 9.35 -18.53 5.46
CA GLU A 185 10.66 -18.74 6.12
C GLU A 185 11.76 -17.81 5.59
N LYS A 186 11.70 -17.43 4.31
CA LYS A 186 12.63 -16.44 3.73
C LYS A 186 12.30 -15.00 4.09
N LEU A 187 11.10 -14.74 4.63
CA LEU A 187 10.58 -13.41 4.91
C LEU A 187 10.25 -13.18 6.39
N ASN A 188 10.31 -14.22 7.22
CA ASN A 188 9.89 -14.21 8.63
C ASN A 188 10.64 -13.17 9.48
N THR A 189 11.88 -12.82 9.12
CA THR A 189 12.69 -11.78 9.76
C THR A 189 12.65 -10.42 9.03
N SER A 190 11.72 -10.23 8.10
CA SER A 190 11.42 -8.89 7.57
C SER A 190 10.59 -8.13 8.59
N ILE A 191 11.00 -6.90 8.91
CA ILE A 191 10.39 -6.10 9.96
C ILE A 191 9.67 -4.92 9.33
N VAL A 192 8.36 -4.84 9.52
CA VAL A 192 7.59 -3.69 9.04
C VAL A 192 7.89 -2.49 9.91
N ILE A 193 8.47 -1.43 9.33
CA ILE A 193 8.79 -0.18 10.06
C ILE A 193 7.69 0.87 9.94
N GLY A 194 6.79 0.71 8.96
CA GLY A 194 5.65 1.59 8.77
C GLY A 194 4.71 1.13 7.67
N ARG A 195 3.62 1.87 7.47
CA ARG A 195 2.59 1.63 6.46
C ARG A 195 2.20 2.93 5.77
N GLY A 196 1.61 2.80 4.59
CA GLY A 196 1.18 3.94 3.79
C GLY A 196 2.26 4.45 2.85
N CYS A 197 1.83 5.26 1.89
CA CYS A 197 2.72 5.87 0.92
C CYS A 197 2.07 7.13 0.38
N TRP A 198 2.73 8.26 0.54
CA TRP A 198 2.25 9.54 0.04
C TRP A 198 2.76 9.84 -1.38
N GLY A 199 3.42 8.87 -2.03
CA GLY A 199 4.04 9.02 -3.35
C GLY A 199 3.06 9.30 -4.50
N SER A 200 1.75 9.11 -4.29
CA SER A 200 0.63 9.48 -5.19
C SER A 200 0.72 8.96 -6.63
N CYS A 201 1.41 7.84 -6.86
CA CYS A 201 1.53 7.25 -8.20
C CYS A 201 0.15 6.83 -8.72
N SER A 202 -0.20 7.20 -9.96
CA SER A 202 -1.57 7.09 -10.46
C SER A 202 -2.06 5.64 -10.61
N PHE A 203 -1.14 4.68 -10.63
CA PHE A 203 -1.39 3.24 -10.75
C PHE A 203 -1.31 2.48 -9.42
N CYS A 204 -0.81 3.11 -8.36
CA CYS A 204 -0.55 2.44 -7.08
C CYS A 204 -1.79 2.47 -6.18
N ILE A 205 -2.14 1.31 -5.62
CA ILE A 205 -3.28 1.17 -4.69
C ILE A 205 -2.92 1.49 -3.24
N ILE A 206 -1.64 1.44 -2.86
CA ILE A 206 -1.19 1.61 -1.47
C ILE A 206 -1.83 2.82 -0.77
N PRO A 207 -1.91 4.02 -1.38
CA PRO A 207 -2.53 5.17 -0.71
C PRO A 207 -4.03 4.99 -0.42
N LEU A 208 -4.72 4.13 -1.16
CA LEU A 208 -6.14 3.82 -0.97
C LEU A 208 -6.38 2.74 0.09
N VAL A 209 -5.42 1.83 0.30
CA VAL A 209 -5.58 0.70 1.24
C VAL A 209 -4.83 0.87 2.56
N GLN A 210 -3.67 1.55 2.56
CA GLN A 210 -2.87 1.79 3.78
C GLN A 210 -2.89 3.26 4.21
N GLY A 211 -3.54 4.13 3.44
CA GLY A 211 -3.57 5.57 3.68
C GLY A 211 -2.48 6.33 2.93
N LYS A 212 -2.78 7.62 2.68
CA LYS A 212 -1.87 8.54 2.00
C LYS A 212 -0.72 8.97 2.89
N GLU A 213 -0.89 9.12 4.20
CA GLU A 213 0.24 9.45 5.08
C GLU A 213 1.02 8.19 5.48
N VAL A 214 2.24 8.39 5.98
CA VAL A 214 3.09 7.28 6.44
C VAL A 214 2.91 7.11 7.94
N ALA A 215 2.24 6.04 8.36
CA ALA A 215 2.22 5.60 9.75
C ALA A 215 3.58 4.93 10.05
N LYS A 216 4.37 5.50 10.97
CA LYS A 216 5.65 4.92 11.38
C LYS A 216 5.56 4.25 12.75
N ARG A 217 6.41 3.26 12.98
CA ARG A 217 6.74 2.76 14.32
C ARG A 217 7.89 3.57 14.91
N SER A 218 8.02 3.58 16.23
CA SER A 218 9.18 4.18 16.89
C SER A 218 10.45 3.36 16.63
N LYS A 219 11.60 4.01 16.80
CA LYS A 219 12.91 3.36 16.74
C LYS A 219 13.01 2.26 17.80
N GLU A 220 12.54 2.55 19.01
CA GLU A 220 12.59 1.67 20.17
C GLU A 220 11.77 0.39 19.93
N SER A 221 10.59 0.52 19.35
CA SER A 221 9.73 -0.60 18.95
C SER A 221 10.39 -1.53 17.92
N ILE A 222 11.04 -0.95 16.91
CA ILE A 222 11.73 -1.71 15.85
C ILE A 222 12.96 -2.42 16.42
N VAL A 223 13.79 -1.71 17.19
CA VAL A 223 15.00 -2.26 17.81
C VAL A 223 14.65 -3.41 18.76
N LYS A 224 13.63 -3.26 19.60
CA LYS A 224 13.19 -4.32 20.52
C LYS A 224 12.77 -5.60 19.77
N GLU A 225 12.12 -5.46 18.62
CA GLU A 225 11.76 -6.61 17.80
C GLU A 225 12.99 -7.30 17.20
N ILE A 226 13.99 -6.54 16.74
CA ILE A 226 15.28 -7.07 16.26
C ILE A 226 15.99 -7.84 17.38
N GLU A 227 16.10 -7.26 18.57
CA GLU A 227 16.72 -7.90 19.73
C GLU A 227 16.00 -9.20 20.11
N THR A 228 14.66 -9.21 20.02
CA THR A 228 13.84 -10.41 20.28
C THR A 228 14.11 -11.50 19.25
N LEU A 229 14.21 -11.15 17.97
CA LEU A 229 14.55 -12.12 16.91
C LEU A 229 15.94 -12.72 17.14
N TYR A 230 16.94 -11.89 17.46
CA TYR A 230 18.28 -12.36 17.77
C TYR A 230 18.34 -13.21 19.04
N ALA A 231 17.58 -12.86 20.09
CA ALA A 231 17.47 -13.68 21.29
C ALA A 231 16.85 -15.06 21.01
N ASN A 232 15.94 -15.14 20.03
CA ASN A 232 15.35 -16.38 19.56
C ASN A 232 16.23 -17.18 18.59
N GLY A 233 17.48 -16.74 18.37
CA GLY A 233 18.47 -17.46 17.56
C GLY A 233 18.44 -17.10 16.07
N GLU A 234 17.64 -16.12 15.65
CA GLU A 234 17.73 -15.59 14.29
C GLU A 234 19.09 -14.93 14.09
N LYS A 235 19.61 -15.04 12.87
CA LYS A 235 20.96 -14.57 12.53
C LYS A 235 20.94 -13.36 11.61
N LYS A 236 19.82 -13.18 10.90
CA LYS A 236 19.68 -12.19 9.82
C LYS A 236 18.33 -11.49 9.89
N ILE A 237 18.35 -10.18 9.69
CA ILE A 237 17.17 -9.38 9.42
C ILE A 237 17.07 -9.17 7.91
N ASN A 238 16.02 -9.71 7.30
CA ASN A 238 15.93 -9.80 5.83
C ASN A 238 15.54 -8.48 5.15
N ASP A 239 14.82 -7.59 5.84
CA ASP A 239 14.43 -6.28 5.33
C ASP A 239 13.88 -5.38 6.45
N LEU A 240 13.97 -4.06 6.23
CA LEU A 240 13.09 -3.09 6.88
C LEU A 240 11.99 -2.70 5.89
N THR A 241 10.77 -3.16 6.14
CA THR A 241 9.68 -3.10 5.18
C THR A 241 8.83 -1.84 5.34
N LEU A 242 8.75 -1.08 4.25
CA LEU A 242 7.86 0.05 4.03
C LEU A 242 7.65 0.16 2.51
N PRO A 243 6.46 0.55 1.99
CA PRO A 243 6.25 0.66 0.54
C PRO A 243 7.26 1.56 -0.17
N THR A 244 7.81 2.55 0.52
CA THR A 244 8.95 3.34 0.05
C THR A 244 9.84 3.67 1.24
N LEU A 245 11.01 3.04 1.31
CA LEU A 245 11.85 3.04 2.51
C LEU A 245 12.25 4.47 2.94
N ASN A 246 12.66 5.32 2.00
CA ASN A 246 13.07 6.71 2.27
C ASN A 246 11.90 7.67 2.55
N MET A 247 10.68 7.16 2.76
CA MET A 247 9.56 7.94 3.28
C MET A 247 9.28 7.67 4.77
N TYR A 248 10.06 6.84 5.44
CA TYR A 248 9.89 6.57 6.87
C TYR A 248 9.89 7.88 7.68
N GLY A 249 8.83 8.11 8.44
CA GLY A 249 8.59 9.33 9.22
C GLY A 249 8.20 10.58 8.42
N SER A 250 8.18 10.52 7.09
CA SER A 250 7.78 11.66 6.26
C SER A 250 6.28 11.94 6.36
N LYS A 251 5.90 13.21 6.27
CA LYS A 251 4.50 13.66 6.40
C LYS A 251 4.12 14.73 5.38
N CYS A 252 2.82 14.97 5.25
CA CYS A 252 2.28 16.05 4.45
C CYS A 252 1.93 17.25 5.34
N GLY A 253 2.51 18.42 5.08
CA GLY A 253 2.29 19.63 5.87
C GLY A 253 0.87 20.23 5.79
N LEU A 254 -0.01 19.65 4.96
CA LEU A 254 -1.43 20.04 4.92
C LEU A 254 -2.27 19.37 6.03
N TYR A 255 -1.81 18.25 6.60
CA TYR A 255 -2.41 17.62 7.77
C TYR A 255 -1.95 18.35 9.04
N LYS A 256 -2.57 19.50 9.31
CA LYS A 256 -2.15 20.42 10.39
C LYS A 256 -3.25 20.76 11.38
N HIS A 257 -4.48 20.31 11.14
CA HIS A 257 -5.60 20.59 12.03
C HIS A 257 -5.74 19.45 13.04
N ALA A 258 -5.24 19.66 14.25
CA ALA A 258 -5.31 18.68 15.32
C ALA A 258 -6.76 18.38 15.71
N LYS A 259 -7.04 17.10 15.95
CA LYS A 259 -8.30 16.57 16.47
C LYS A 259 -7.98 15.51 17.51
N VAL A 260 -8.63 15.59 18.67
CA VAL A 260 -8.53 14.55 19.69
C VAL A 260 -9.60 13.50 19.42
N MET A 261 -9.21 12.23 19.49
CA MET A 261 -10.13 11.11 19.43
C MET A 261 -9.66 9.98 20.33
N PHE A 262 -10.59 9.13 20.76
CA PHE A 262 -10.26 7.94 21.51
C PHE A 262 -9.78 6.82 20.56
N SER A 263 -8.66 6.20 20.90
CA SER A 263 -8.14 5.03 20.19
C SER A 263 -8.51 3.76 20.95
N PRO A 264 -9.31 2.85 20.36
CA PRO A 264 -9.59 1.55 20.95
C PRO A 264 -8.39 0.58 20.89
N ILE A 265 -7.35 0.90 20.11
CA ILE A 265 -6.15 0.05 19.98
C ILE A 265 -5.34 0.08 21.28
N ILE A 266 -5.07 1.28 21.79
CA ILE A 266 -4.28 1.52 23.01
C ILE A 266 -5.11 1.97 24.22
N ASN A 267 -6.44 2.10 24.07
CA ASN A 267 -7.35 2.53 25.13
C ASN A 267 -6.98 3.91 25.74
N GLU A 268 -6.57 4.85 24.90
CA GLU A 268 -6.15 6.21 25.28
C GLU A 268 -6.72 7.26 24.30
N GLU A 269 -6.76 8.52 24.73
CA GLU A 269 -6.97 9.64 23.80
C GLU A 269 -5.69 9.89 22.99
N ILE A 270 -5.87 10.09 21.68
CA ILE A 270 -4.81 10.37 20.72
C ILE A 270 -5.11 11.66 19.97
N THR A 271 -4.05 12.31 19.50
CA THR A 271 -4.15 13.45 18.57
C THR A 271 -3.93 12.95 17.15
N VAL A 272 -4.93 13.15 16.29
CA VAL A 272 -4.85 12.94 14.84
C VAL A 272 -4.94 14.28 14.13
N TYR A 273 -4.64 14.29 12.84
CA TYR A 273 -4.58 15.52 12.05
C TYR A 273 -5.49 15.42 10.82
N ASP A 274 -6.27 16.46 10.61
CA ASP A 274 -7.11 16.62 9.42
C ASP A 274 -6.43 17.52 8.38
N LYS A 275 -6.69 17.20 7.11
CA LYS A 275 -6.43 18.07 5.97
C LYS A 275 -7.72 18.82 5.62
N LYS A 276 -7.73 20.14 5.79
CA LYS A 276 -8.87 21.01 5.41
C LYS A 276 -8.67 21.77 4.10
N GLU A 277 -7.45 21.74 3.56
CA GLU A 277 -7.11 22.41 2.31
C GLU A 277 -7.20 21.42 1.14
N TYR A 278 -7.87 21.83 0.07
CA TYR A 278 -7.89 21.08 -1.18
C TYR A 278 -6.47 20.90 -1.72
N CYS A 279 -6.11 19.69 -2.15
CA CYS A 279 -4.85 19.48 -2.86
C CYS A 279 -5.00 18.43 -3.97
N ASN A 280 -4.56 18.81 -5.16
CA ASN A 280 -4.61 18.04 -6.41
C ASN A 280 -3.25 17.42 -6.77
N GLN A 281 -2.40 17.16 -5.77
CA GLN A 281 -0.96 17.19 -5.96
C GLN A 281 -0.31 16.00 -6.66
N GLN A 282 0.68 16.35 -7.47
CA GLN A 282 1.89 15.59 -7.73
C GLN A 282 2.81 15.71 -6.51
N CYS A 283 3.00 14.61 -5.78
CA CYS A 283 3.74 14.60 -4.51
C CYS A 283 5.27 14.65 -4.70
N ALA A 284 5.75 14.31 -5.91
CA ALA A 284 7.13 14.54 -6.31
C ALA A 284 7.39 16.05 -6.47
N GLY A 285 8.37 16.61 -5.74
CA GLY A 285 8.70 18.04 -5.76
C GLY A 285 7.70 18.94 -5.01
N CYS A 286 6.81 18.36 -4.21
CA CYS A 286 5.79 19.13 -3.50
C CYS A 286 6.38 20.03 -2.39
N LYS A 287 5.98 21.31 -2.36
CA LYS A 287 6.38 22.29 -1.32
C LYS A 287 5.86 22.00 0.10
N TYR A 288 4.79 21.21 0.24
CA TYR A 288 4.25 20.80 1.55
C TYR A 288 4.81 19.46 2.01
N ARG A 289 5.74 18.86 1.26
CA ARG A 289 6.46 17.66 1.69
C ARG A 289 7.30 18.00 2.91
N VAL A 290 7.17 17.21 3.97
CA VAL A 290 8.06 17.25 5.12
C VAL A 290 8.77 15.90 5.19
N LEU A 291 10.03 15.88 4.78
CA LEU A 291 10.89 14.70 4.90
C LEU A 291 11.35 14.56 6.35
N SER A 292 11.48 13.31 6.78
CA SER A 292 12.03 12.98 8.10
C SER A 292 13.45 12.46 7.98
N ASP A 293 14.26 12.76 8.99
CA ASP A 293 15.58 12.20 9.17
C ASP A 293 15.58 10.90 9.98
N ASP A 294 14.42 10.44 10.49
CA ASP A 294 14.28 9.35 11.47
C ASP A 294 14.87 8.01 11.02
N LEU A 295 14.94 7.74 9.72
CA LEU A 295 15.49 6.47 9.22
C LEU A 295 16.99 6.38 9.48
N TYR A 296 17.71 7.50 9.42
CA TYR A 296 19.16 7.52 9.64
C TYR A 296 19.55 7.07 11.07
N PRO A 297 19.04 7.68 12.16
CA PRO A 297 19.35 7.24 13.52
C PRO A 297 18.79 5.84 13.83
N LEU A 298 17.71 5.40 13.16
CA LEU A 298 17.26 4.01 13.25
C LEU A 298 18.32 3.05 12.71
N LEU A 299 18.86 3.31 11.52
CA LEU A 299 19.91 2.47 10.92
C LEU A 299 21.20 2.47 11.78
N GLU A 300 21.58 3.60 12.38
CA GLU A 300 22.71 3.65 13.31
C GLU A 300 22.47 2.82 14.57
N GLU A 301 21.25 2.81 15.11
CA GLU A 301 20.94 2.02 16.30
C GLU A 301 20.93 0.52 16.00
N ILE A 302 20.39 0.13 14.84
CA ILE A 302 20.41 -1.26 14.38
C ILE A 302 21.85 -1.77 14.21
N GLU A 303 22.74 -0.95 13.65
CA GLU A 303 24.16 -1.29 13.49
C GLU A 303 24.84 -1.55 14.85
N LYS A 304 24.55 -0.73 15.87
CA LYS A 304 25.07 -0.97 17.24
C LYS A 304 24.55 -2.29 17.83
N VAL A 305 23.25 -2.57 17.65
CA VAL A 305 22.64 -3.82 18.11
C VAL A 305 23.32 -5.00 17.41
N GLN A 306 23.51 -4.94 16.10
CA GLN A 306 24.17 -5.98 15.32
C GLN A 306 25.60 -6.24 15.80
N GLN A 307 26.38 -5.18 16.03
CA GLN A 307 27.74 -5.28 16.54
C GLN A 307 27.80 -5.97 17.92
N LYS A 308 26.93 -5.55 18.85
CA LYS A 308 26.83 -6.14 20.19
C LYS A 308 26.46 -7.63 20.16
N TYR A 309 25.59 -8.03 19.25
CA TYR A 309 25.21 -9.44 19.10
C TYR A 309 26.30 -10.28 18.45
N LYS A 310 27.08 -9.70 17.53
CA LYS A 310 28.24 -10.35 16.91
C LYS A 310 29.32 -10.67 17.94
N GLU A 311 29.71 -9.68 18.75
CA GLU A 311 30.71 -9.83 19.82
C GLU A 311 30.35 -10.96 20.81
N LYS A 312 29.10 -10.97 21.29
CA LYS A 312 28.59 -12.04 22.16
C LYS A 312 28.62 -13.43 21.55
N ARG A 313 28.54 -13.54 20.22
CA ARG A 313 28.56 -14.84 19.53
C ARG A 313 29.95 -15.35 19.28
N ASP A 314 30.87 -14.44 18.97
CA ASP A 314 32.29 -14.74 18.82
C ASP A 314 32.87 -15.24 20.15
N GLU A 315 32.49 -14.62 21.27
CA GLU A 315 32.81 -15.11 22.63
C GLU A 315 32.31 -16.54 22.91
N ASN A 316 31.19 -16.94 22.31
CA ASN A 316 30.57 -18.25 22.48
C ASN A 316 31.04 -19.30 21.45
N GLY A 317 32.05 -19.01 20.64
CA GLY A 317 32.65 -19.97 19.70
C GLY A 317 31.75 -20.38 18.52
N LYS A 318 30.71 -19.59 18.21
CA LYS A 318 29.74 -19.86 17.11
C LYS A 318 29.97 -18.95 15.89
N GLY A 319 31.23 -18.72 15.54
CA GLY A 319 31.67 -17.84 14.45
C GLY A 319 31.41 -18.45 13.07
N GLY A 320 30.64 -17.75 12.25
CA GLY A 320 30.45 -18.04 10.83
C GLY A 320 30.28 -16.73 10.07
N GLU A 321 30.58 -16.73 8.77
CA GLU A 321 30.36 -15.57 7.89
C GLU A 321 28.87 -15.23 7.86
N GLU A 322 28.46 -14.05 8.34
CA GLU A 322 27.04 -13.72 8.44
C GLU A 322 26.65 -12.42 7.75
N LYS A 323 25.53 -12.50 7.04
CA LYS A 323 24.85 -11.38 6.39
C LYS A 323 23.96 -10.69 7.43
N GLU A 324 24.30 -9.45 7.74
CA GLU A 324 23.62 -8.51 8.61
C GLU A 324 22.26 -8.05 8.02
N LEU A 325 21.75 -6.88 8.45
CA LEU A 325 20.55 -6.28 7.89
C LEU A 325 20.76 -6.06 6.38
N GLU A 326 19.82 -6.54 5.58
CA GLU A 326 19.80 -6.26 4.14
C GLU A 326 18.57 -5.43 3.79
N LEU A 327 18.77 -4.19 3.34
CA LEU A 327 17.67 -3.35 2.85
C LEU A 327 17.29 -3.79 1.44
N ARG A 328 16.09 -4.37 1.31
CA ARG A 328 15.50 -4.90 0.08
C ARG A 328 14.30 -4.09 -0.41
N SER A 329 13.67 -3.33 0.48
CA SER A 329 12.59 -2.39 0.13
C SER A 329 13.10 -1.30 -0.83
N ALA A 330 12.25 -0.92 -1.78
CA ALA A 330 12.60 0.07 -2.80
C ALA A 330 12.64 1.50 -2.24
N ILE A 331 13.49 2.34 -2.82
CA ILE A 331 13.52 3.78 -2.57
C ILE A 331 12.94 4.57 -3.74
N ARG A 332 12.41 5.76 -3.46
CA ARG A 332 12.01 6.75 -4.46
C ARG A 332 13.22 7.57 -4.87
N HIS A 333 13.72 7.30 -6.08
CA HIS A 333 14.92 7.89 -6.66
C HIS A 333 14.85 9.43 -6.78
N ASP A 334 13.66 9.97 -7.00
CA ASP A 334 13.41 11.41 -7.12
C ASP A 334 13.38 12.14 -5.77
N ILE A 335 13.11 11.41 -4.67
CA ILE A 335 13.02 11.98 -3.32
C ILE A 335 14.35 11.86 -2.57
N ILE A 336 15.07 10.74 -2.79
CA ILE A 336 16.32 10.47 -2.07
C ILE A 336 17.41 11.52 -2.36
N LEU A 337 17.30 12.26 -3.48
CA LEU A 337 18.17 13.38 -3.84
C LEU A 337 18.14 14.52 -2.82
N ASP A 338 17.02 14.72 -2.11
CA ASP A 338 16.91 15.69 -1.00
C ASP A 338 17.48 15.14 0.32
N GLN A 339 17.83 13.85 0.38
CA GLN A 339 18.29 13.14 1.57
C GLN A 339 19.63 12.44 1.31
N LYS A 340 20.59 13.13 0.70
CA LYS A 340 21.89 12.56 0.28
C LYS A 340 22.70 11.92 1.42
N LYS A 341 22.55 12.41 2.65
CA LYS A 341 23.16 11.81 3.85
C LYS A 341 22.54 10.44 4.13
N LEU A 342 21.21 10.35 4.11
CA LEU A 342 20.48 9.09 4.26
C LEU A 342 20.80 8.12 3.13
N PHE A 343 20.95 8.61 1.89
CA PHE A 343 21.30 7.76 0.76
C PHE A 343 22.61 7.00 0.97
N ARG A 344 23.67 7.71 1.41
CA ARG A 344 24.96 7.10 1.74
C ARG A 344 24.82 6.02 2.81
N LYS A 345 23.98 6.25 3.84
CA LYS A 345 23.72 5.27 4.89
C LYS A 345 22.96 4.06 4.35
N ILE A 346 21.87 4.24 3.59
CA ILE A 346 21.12 3.14 2.96
C ILE A 346 22.03 2.27 2.09
N MET A 347 22.92 2.91 1.32
CA MET A 347 23.85 2.19 0.46
C MET A 347 24.74 1.22 1.25
N GLN A 348 25.07 1.48 2.51
CA GLN A 348 25.88 0.55 3.34
C GLN A 348 25.14 -0.75 3.66
N PHE A 349 23.81 -0.75 3.70
CA PHE A 349 22.99 -1.92 4.06
C PHE A 349 22.36 -2.61 2.85
N THR A 350 22.71 -2.24 1.61
CA THR A 350 22.14 -2.84 0.41
C THR A 350 23.20 -3.50 -0.46
N THR A 351 22.90 -4.71 -0.92
CA THR A 351 23.71 -5.44 -1.90
C THR A 351 23.29 -5.08 -3.33
N ARG A 352 21.99 -4.88 -3.52
CA ARG A 352 21.34 -4.55 -4.79
C ARG A 352 20.32 -3.45 -4.54
N LEU A 353 20.56 -2.29 -5.11
CA LEU A 353 19.70 -1.14 -4.89
C LEU A 353 18.45 -1.25 -5.77
N LYS A 354 17.31 -1.57 -5.15
CA LYS A 354 16.02 -1.58 -5.85
C LYS A 354 15.44 -0.18 -5.93
N ILE A 355 15.09 0.21 -7.15
CA ILE A 355 14.39 1.46 -7.42
C ILE A 355 13.22 1.22 -8.36
N ALA A 356 12.26 2.13 -8.34
CA ALA A 356 11.18 2.15 -9.29
C ALA A 356 11.17 3.52 -9.98
N PRO A 357 11.81 3.64 -11.16
CA PRO A 357 11.59 4.75 -12.09
C PRO A 357 10.33 4.53 -12.94
N GLU A 358 9.94 3.26 -13.12
CA GLU A 358 8.79 2.74 -13.88
C GLU A 358 8.78 3.05 -15.38
N HIS A 359 9.30 4.20 -15.82
CA HIS A 359 9.48 4.59 -17.21
C HIS A 359 10.54 5.72 -17.34
N ILE A 360 10.96 6.07 -18.56
CA ILE A 360 11.78 7.27 -18.85
C ILE A 360 11.13 8.30 -19.78
N SER A 361 9.91 8.04 -20.25
CA SER A 361 9.24 8.94 -21.20
C SER A 361 8.46 9.95 -20.37
N ASP A 362 8.81 11.24 -20.48
CA ASP A 362 8.19 12.28 -19.65
C ASP A 362 6.67 12.36 -19.86
N GLU A 363 6.20 12.08 -21.07
CA GLU A 363 4.77 12.00 -21.38
C GLU A 363 4.08 10.86 -20.62
N VAL A 364 4.72 9.70 -20.54
CA VAL A 364 4.20 8.55 -19.77
C VAL A 364 4.30 8.83 -18.27
N LEU A 365 5.43 9.37 -17.80
CA LEU A 365 5.69 9.70 -16.39
C LEU A 365 4.69 10.74 -15.86
N LYS A 366 4.27 11.69 -16.70
CA LYS A 366 3.18 12.64 -16.40
C LYS A 366 1.87 11.90 -16.11
N GLN A 367 1.49 10.91 -16.93
CA GLN A 367 0.28 10.11 -16.67
C GLN A 367 0.42 9.21 -15.43
N MET A 368 1.64 8.78 -15.12
CA MET A 368 1.98 7.98 -13.93
C MET A 368 2.01 8.80 -12.62
N ASN A 369 1.94 10.13 -12.71
CA ASN A 369 2.19 11.07 -11.61
C ASN A 369 3.59 10.87 -10.96
N LYS A 370 4.61 10.74 -11.80
CA LYS A 370 6.02 10.54 -11.44
C LYS A 370 6.86 11.77 -11.77
N ALA A 371 8.09 11.82 -11.26
CA ALA A 371 9.09 12.81 -11.66
C ALA A 371 9.53 12.56 -13.11
N THR A 372 10.12 13.56 -13.76
CA THR A 372 10.64 13.44 -15.13
C THR A 372 11.90 12.59 -15.18
N ARG A 373 12.30 12.18 -16.39
CA ARG A 373 13.56 11.46 -16.65
C ARG A 373 14.75 12.15 -16.03
N LYS A 374 14.79 13.49 -16.03
CA LYS A 374 15.89 14.26 -15.43
C LYS A 374 16.14 13.87 -13.98
N ALA A 375 15.09 13.63 -13.18
CA ALA A 375 15.26 13.20 -11.79
C ALA A 375 15.94 11.83 -11.68
N PHE A 376 15.71 10.94 -12.66
CA PHE A 376 16.40 9.66 -12.74
C PHE A 376 17.86 9.83 -13.18
N ASP A 377 18.13 10.69 -14.16
CA ASP A 377 19.49 11.03 -14.60
C ASP A 377 20.32 11.58 -13.40
N ASP A 378 19.78 12.56 -12.67
CA ASP A 378 20.40 13.16 -11.48
C ASP A 378 20.66 12.10 -10.38
N PHE A 379 19.74 11.14 -10.23
CA PHE A 379 19.91 10.01 -9.31
C PHE A 379 21.05 9.08 -9.75
N LEU A 380 21.16 8.74 -11.04
CA LEU A 380 22.23 7.88 -11.54
C LEU A 380 23.61 8.50 -11.31
N GLU A 381 23.73 9.82 -11.43
CA GLU A 381 24.95 10.56 -11.11
C GLU A 381 25.32 10.44 -9.61
N GLU A 382 24.37 10.72 -8.71
CA GLU A 382 24.63 10.59 -7.27
C GLU A 382 24.89 9.13 -6.87
N TYR A 383 24.21 8.16 -7.48
CA TYR A 383 24.44 6.73 -7.26
C TYR A 383 25.86 6.32 -7.67
N LYS A 384 26.33 6.71 -8.86
CA LYS A 384 27.71 6.48 -9.32
C LYS A 384 28.73 7.12 -8.36
N LYS A 385 28.44 8.34 -7.91
CA LYS A 385 29.28 9.06 -6.95
C LYS A 385 29.39 8.31 -5.62
N VAL A 386 28.27 7.88 -5.03
CA VAL A 386 28.26 7.15 -3.75
C VAL A 386 28.96 5.78 -3.87
N ASN A 387 28.77 5.08 -4.98
CA ASN A 387 29.50 3.84 -5.26
C ASN A 387 31.02 4.07 -5.26
N LYS A 388 31.49 5.12 -5.96
CA LYS A 388 32.90 5.51 -5.99
C LYS A 388 33.42 5.91 -4.61
N GLU A 389 32.67 6.71 -3.85
CA GLU A 389 33.01 7.13 -2.49
C GLU A 389 33.15 5.93 -1.54
N GLN A 390 32.31 4.91 -1.69
CA GLN A 390 32.31 3.72 -0.84
C GLN A 390 33.18 2.57 -1.36
N GLY A 391 33.83 2.74 -2.53
CA GLY A 391 34.61 1.67 -3.17
C GLY A 391 33.76 0.44 -3.52
N THR A 392 32.48 0.62 -3.84
CA THR A 392 31.55 -0.46 -4.16
C THR A 392 31.02 -0.36 -5.59
N ASN A 393 30.61 -1.48 -6.18
CA ASN A 393 29.92 -1.52 -7.47
C ASN A 393 28.55 -2.22 -7.31
N LYS A 394 27.70 -1.71 -6.41
CA LYS A 394 26.43 -2.35 -6.06
C LYS A 394 25.44 -2.27 -7.21
N ASN A 395 24.92 -3.39 -7.70
CA ASN A 395 24.01 -3.40 -8.85
C ASN A 395 22.73 -2.60 -8.59
N LEU A 396 22.32 -1.81 -9.58
CA LEU A 396 21.02 -1.16 -9.63
C LEU A 396 19.98 -2.13 -10.21
N VAL A 397 18.82 -2.24 -9.57
CA VAL A 397 17.72 -3.10 -10.03
C VAL A 397 16.47 -2.23 -10.24
N PRO A 398 16.25 -1.71 -11.45
CA PRO A 398 15.08 -0.91 -11.77
C PRO A 398 13.84 -1.79 -12.00
N TYR A 399 12.71 -1.31 -11.52
CA TYR A 399 11.40 -1.87 -11.81
C TYR A 399 10.67 -1.01 -12.85
N ILE A 400 10.26 -1.64 -13.96
CA ILE A 400 9.66 -1.00 -15.14
C ILE A 400 8.23 -1.48 -15.35
N ILE A 401 7.34 -0.57 -15.76
CA ILE A 401 5.96 -0.87 -16.11
C ILE A 401 5.76 -0.66 -17.61
N ALA A 402 5.48 -1.75 -18.33
CA ALA A 402 5.10 -1.72 -19.74
C ALA A 402 3.57 -1.67 -19.90
N GLY A 403 3.06 -1.07 -20.99
CA GLY A 403 1.63 -1.08 -21.31
C GLY A 403 0.76 -0.19 -20.42
N HIS A 404 1.35 0.79 -19.74
CA HIS A 404 0.63 1.79 -18.95
C HIS A 404 -0.20 2.73 -19.86
N PRO A 405 -1.38 3.24 -19.45
CA PRO A 405 -2.13 4.24 -20.22
C PRO A 405 -1.31 5.50 -20.50
N GLY A 406 -1.09 5.77 -21.79
CA GLY A 406 -0.20 6.82 -22.28
C GLY A 406 1.11 6.28 -22.88
N SER A 407 1.47 5.02 -22.65
CA SER A 407 2.69 4.39 -23.16
C SER A 407 2.47 3.72 -24.51
N THR A 408 3.35 3.97 -25.47
CA THR A 408 3.39 3.35 -26.80
C THR A 408 4.59 2.41 -26.97
N GLU A 409 4.64 1.65 -28.06
CA GLU A 409 5.84 0.87 -28.41
C GLU A 409 7.07 1.77 -28.64
N GLU A 410 6.88 2.99 -29.16
CA GLU A 410 7.96 3.98 -29.34
C GLU A 410 8.54 4.44 -27.98
N ASP A 411 7.68 4.63 -26.98
CA ASP A 411 8.12 4.98 -25.62
C ASP A 411 8.96 3.87 -25.00
N MET A 412 8.59 2.60 -25.23
CA MET A 412 9.37 1.45 -24.77
C MET A 412 10.69 1.29 -25.52
N GLU A 413 10.73 1.66 -26.81
CA GLU A 413 11.97 1.68 -27.58
C GLU A 413 12.93 2.78 -27.09
N LYS A 414 12.40 3.96 -26.74
CA LYS A 414 13.17 5.01 -26.03
C LYS A 414 13.71 4.49 -24.70
N MET A 415 12.90 3.75 -23.95
CA MET A 415 13.31 3.12 -22.68
C MET A 415 14.45 2.11 -22.89
N ARG A 416 14.34 1.23 -23.90
CA ARG A 416 15.37 0.24 -24.22
C ARG A 416 16.71 0.91 -24.54
N ARG A 417 16.71 1.86 -25.47
CA ARG A 417 17.94 2.62 -25.84
C ARG A 417 18.53 3.35 -24.64
N TYR A 418 17.70 4.00 -23.84
CA TYR A 418 18.17 4.66 -22.63
C TYR A 418 18.87 3.69 -21.67
N CYS A 419 18.30 2.49 -21.46
CA CYS A 419 18.92 1.47 -20.63
C CYS A 419 20.26 0.98 -21.21
N GLU A 420 20.36 0.78 -22.53
CA GLU A 420 21.60 0.41 -23.23
C GLU A 420 22.67 1.48 -23.06
N ASP A 421 22.35 2.74 -23.34
CA ASP A 421 23.26 3.89 -23.23
C ASP A 421 23.83 4.05 -21.81
N HIS A 422 23.06 3.64 -20.78
CA HIS A 422 23.45 3.77 -19.38
C HIS A 422 23.96 2.47 -18.74
N ASN A 423 24.07 1.38 -19.51
CA ASN A 423 24.40 0.03 -19.03
C ASN A 423 23.50 -0.43 -17.88
N ILE A 424 22.20 -0.17 -18.00
CA ILE A 424 21.18 -0.55 -17.02
C ILE A 424 20.49 -1.82 -17.49
N TYR A 425 20.75 -2.92 -16.79
CA TYR A 425 20.06 -4.18 -17.04
C TYR A 425 18.68 -4.20 -16.37
N VAL A 426 17.65 -4.60 -17.13
CA VAL A 426 16.25 -4.64 -16.66
C VAL A 426 15.73 -6.08 -16.69
N ASN A 427 15.59 -6.68 -15.52
CA ASN A 427 14.95 -8.00 -15.36
C ASN A 427 13.59 -7.94 -14.65
N LEU A 428 13.23 -6.81 -14.05
CA LEU A 428 11.96 -6.60 -13.35
C LEU A 428 11.01 -5.74 -14.20
N THR A 429 10.33 -6.38 -15.14
CA THR A 429 9.32 -5.74 -15.99
C THR A 429 7.93 -6.31 -15.73
N GLN A 430 7.01 -5.46 -15.31
CA GLN A 430 5.60 -5.80 -15.15
C GLN A 430 4.75 -5.16 -16.24
N VAL A 431 3.77 -5.90 -16.75
CA VAL A 431 2.72 -5.32 -17.59
C VAL A 431 1.70 -4.64 -16.69
N PHE A 432 1.34 -3.39 -17.01
CA PHE A 432 0.31 -2.66 -16.29
C PHE A 432 -0.99 -3.47 -16.24
N THR A 433 -1.43 -3.68 -15.00
CA THR A 433 -2.67 -4.36 -14.68
C THR A 433 -3.60 -3.36 -13.99
N PRO A 434 -4.74 -3.01 -14.60
CA PRO A 434 -5.71 -2.10 -14.00
C PRO A 434 -6.11 -2.58 -12.60
N THR A 435 -5.72 -1.81 -11.59
CA THR A 435 -6.07 -2.05 -10.19
C THR A 435 -7.29 -1.21 -9.83
N PRO A 436 -8.37 -1.80 -9.28
CA PRO A 436 -9.60 -1.08 -8.95
C PRO A 436 -9.37 0.19 -8.13
N GLY A 437 -10.13 1.24 -8.43
CA GLY A 437 -10.06 2.52 -7.71
C GLY A 437 -8.89 3.42 -8.06
N THR A 438 -7.89 2.97 -8.84
CA THR A 438 -6.74 3.80 -9.22
C THR A 438 -7.02 4.74 -10.41
N LEU A 439 -6.34 5.89 -10.46
CA LEU A 439 -6.44 6.85 -11.59
C LEU A 439 -6.06 6.21 -12.93
N SER A 440 -5.00 5.40 -12.96
CA SER A 440 -4.57 4.67 -14.16
C SER A 440 -5.62 3.66 -14.63
N THR A 441 -6.43 3.10 -13.73
CA THR A 441 -7.55 2.24 -14.14
C THR A 441 -8.67 3.03 -14.78
N ALA A 442 -8.97 4.24 -14.29
CA ALA A 442 -9.92 5.12 -14.96
C ALA A 442 -9.42 5.53 -16.35
N MET A 443 -8.16 5.98 -16.44
CA MET A 443 -7.46 6.21 -17.71
C MET A 443 -7.57 5.01 -18.65
N TYR A 444 -7.26 3.82 -18.14
CA TYR A 444 -7.36 2.58 -18.90
C TYR A 444 -8.79 2.37 -19.39
N TYR A 445 -9.83 2.51 -18.58
CA TYR A 445 -11.20 2.23 -19.02
C TYR A 445 -11.75 3.30 -19.99
N THR A 446 -11.46 4.57 -19.74
CA THR A 446 -12.09 5.69 -20.44
C THR A 446 -11.29 6.18 -21.64
N GLY A 447 -9.96 5.99 -21.66
CA GLY A 447 -9.09 6.59 -22.67
C GLY A 447 -8.86 8.09 -22.44
N GLU A 448 -9.17 8.59 -21.25
CA GLU A 448 -9.04 10.00 -20.88
C GLU A 448 -8.47 10.10 -19.46
N ASN A 449 -7.52 11.01 -19.26
CA ASN A 449 -7.00 11.34 -17.93
C ASN A 449 -8.09 12.06 -17.10
N PRO A 450 -8.55 11.51 -15.95
CA PRO A 450 -9.62 12.11 -15.16
C PRO A 450 -9.29 13.52 -14.63
N MET A 451 -8.00 13.83 -14.45
CA MET A 451 -7.52 15.09 -13.87
C MET A 451 -7.42 16.18 -14.94
N THR A 452 -6.80 15.86 -16.08
CA THR A 452 -6.50 16.84 -17.15
C THR A 452 -7.54 16.87 -18.27
N ARG A 453 -8.40 15.84 -18.39
CA ARG A 453 -9.31 15.61 -19.53
C ARG A 453 -8.62 15.36 -20.87
N GLU A 454 -7.30 15.17 -20.86
CA GLU A 454 -6.55 14.82 -22.06
C GLU A 454 -6.96 13.40 -22.52
N LYS A 455 -7.26 13.26 -23.81
CA LYS A 455 -7.38 11.93 -24.44
C LYS A 455 -5.99 11.31 -24.55
N ILE A 456 -5.88 10.05 -24.17
CA ILE A 456 -4.60 9.35 -24.10
C ILE A 456 -4.71 8.02 -24.83
N HIS A 457 -3.58 7.59 -25.40
CA HIS A 457 -3.44 6.24 -25.92
C HIS A 457 -3.56 5.21 -24.78
N VAL A 458 -4.22 4.09 -25.03
CA VAL A 458 -4.36 3.01 -24.04
C VAL A 458 -3.99 1.68 -24.67
N PRO A 459 -2.89 1.03 -24.21
CA PRO A 459 -2.56 -0.31 -24.64
C PRO A 459 -3.59 -1.31 -24.12
N ARG A 460 -4.54 -1.72 -24.96
CA ARG A 460 -5.64 -2.63 -24.56
C ARG A 460 -5.40 -4.06 -24.97
N THR A 461 -4.80 -4.27 -26.14
CA THR A 461 -4.68 -5.61 -26.70
C THR A 461 -3.57 -6.38 -25.98
N PHE A 462 -3.76 -7.69 -25.81
CA PHE A 462 -2.73 -8.56 -25.27
C PHE A 462 -1.43 -8.47 -26.08
N ARG A 463 -1.55 -8.40 -27.42
CA ARG A 463 -0.43 -8.29 -28.35
C ARG A 463 0.40 -7.04 -28.10
N GLU A 464 -0.23 -5.87 -28.05
CA GLU A 464 0.46 -4.60 -27.84
C GLU A 464 1.15 -4.53 -26.47
N LYS A 465 0.45 -4.94 -25.40
CA LYS A 465 1.06 -5.02 -24.06
C LYS A 465 2.26 -5.97 -24.02
N LYS A 466 2.14 -7.12 -24.71
CA LYS A 466 3.23 -8.10 -24.82
C LYS A 466 4.40 -7.57 -25.64
N ASN A 467 4.14 -6.88 -26.77
CA ASN A 467 5.16 -6.24 -27.58
C ASN A 467 5.94 -5.21 -26.77
N GLN A 468 5.25 -4.30 -26.08
CA GLN A 468 5.87 -3.33 -25.19
C GLN A 468 6.77 -3.97 -24.13
N LYS A 469 6.32 -5.06 -23.49
CA LYS A 469 7.17 -5.82 -22.56
C LYS A 469 8.38 -6.46 -23.25
N ASN A 470 8.19 -7.03 -24.44
CA ASN A 470 9.25 -7.72 -25.17
C ASN A 470 10.36 -6.76 -25.63
N ILE A 471 10.02 -5.51 -25.97
CA ILE A 471 11.02 -4.49 -26.36
C ILE A 471 12.10 -4.33 -25.27
N ILE A 472 11.69 -4.22 -24.00
CA ILE A 472 12.66 -4.04 -22.90
C ILE A 472 13.26 -5.38 -22.42
N MET A 473 12.51 -6.48 -22.47
CA MET A 473 12.99 -7.80 -22.08
C MET A 473 13.96 -8.44 -23.09
N GLY A 474 14.00 -7.94 -24.33
CA GLY A 474 14.89 -8.41 -25.39
C GLY A 474 16.33 -7.90 -25.28
N MET A 475 16.67 -7.17 -24.21
CA MET A 475 18.04 -6.76 -23.92
C MET A 475 18.88 -7.96 -23.50
N GLN A 476 20.04 -8.16 -24.15
CA GLN A 476 21.02 -9.15 -23.72
C GLN A 476 21.57 -8.78 -22.33
N SER A 477 21.89 -9.79 -21.52
CA SER A 477 22.58 -9.57 -20.25
C SER A 477 24.04 -9.14 -20.49
N PRO A 478 24.65 -8.36 -19.59
CA PRO A 478 26.07 -8.02 -19.70
C PRO A 478 26.99 -9.25 -19.77
N ASP A 479 26.59 -10.36 -19.15
CA ASP A 479 27.32 -11.62 -19.16
C ASP A 479 27.29 -12.30 -20.55
N GLU A 480 26.17 -12.21 -21.28
CA GLU A 480 26.05 -12.72 -22.66
C GLU A 480 26.88 -11.90 -23.66
N ILE A 481 27.01 -10.59 -23.45
CA ILE A 481 27.83 -9.70 -24.30
C ILE A 481 29.34 -9.94 -24.06
N ALA A 482 29.73 -10.33 -22.84
CA ALA A 482 31.11 -10.65 -22.51
C ALA A 482 31.56 -11.98 -23.14
N ASP A 483 30.66 -12.97 -23.24
CA ASP A 483 30.93 -14.27 -23.88
C ASP A 483 30.97 -14.18 -25.43
N GLU A 484 30.24 -13.25 -26.05
CA GLU A 484 30.26 -13.04 -27.51
C GLU A 484 31.49 -12.25 -28.02
N ASN A 485 32.16 -11.48 -27.16
CA ASN A 485 33.33 -10.67 -27.51
C ASN A 485 34.67 -11.24 -26.99
N GLY A 486 34.72 -12.55 -26.74
CA GLY A 486 35.90 -13.29 -26.27
C GLY A 486 37.19 -13.00 -27.03
#